data_AF-A0ABC8J661-F1
#
_entry.id   AF-A0ABC8J661-F1
#
_cell.length_a   1.000
_cell.length_b   1.000
_cell.length_c   1.000
_cell.angle_alpha   90.00
_cell.angle_beta   90.00
_cell.angle_gamma   90.00
#
_symmetry.space_group_name_H-M   'P 1'
#
loop_
_entity.id
_entity.type
_entity.pdbx_description
1 polymer ?
#
loop_
_entity_poly.entity_id
_entity_poly.type
_entity_poly.pdbx_seq_one_letter_code
_entity_poly.pdbx_strand_id
1 'polypeptide(L)'
;MAFPDEIAIDALSVSNQGSTLEDKLANEGPDFECLDENLKKTFYKYLEIRGVKASTTNFLHQYMMRKVKREYLLWLKNVKKFMEE
;
A
#
# COMPACT_ATOMS: atom_id res chain seq x y z
N MET A 1 0.66 -3.40 -5.66
CA MET A 1 -0.21 -4.60 -5.53
C MET A 1 0.22 -5.31 -4.26
N ALA A 2 -0.68 -5.87 -3.44
CA ALA A 2 -0.23 -6.62 -2.26
C ALA A 2 0.28 -7.99 -2.69
N PHE A 3 1.55 -8.29 -2.42
CA PHE A 3 2.13 -9.61 -2.61
C PHE A 3 1.98 -10.44 -1.32
N PRO A 4 1.76 -11.75 -1.44
CA PRO A 4 1.68 -12.62 -0.26
C PRO A 4 3.03 -12.68 0.45
N ASP A 5 3.00 -12.75 1.78
CA ASP A 5 4.16 -12.91 2.68
C ASP A 5 5.25 -11.82 2.60
N GLU A 6 5.06 -10.79 1.78
CA GLU A 6 6.09 -9.79 1.48
C GLU A 6 5.64 -8.38 1.89
N ILE A 7 6.56 -7.63 2.51
CA ILE A 7 6.42 -6.20 2.80
C ILE A 7 7.70 -5.51 2.32
N ALA A 8 7.54 -4.47 1.51
CA ALA A 8 8.62 -3.59 1.09
C ALA A 8 8.24 -2.14 1.45
N ILE A 9 9.22 -1.39 1.97
CA ILE A 9 9.08 0.04 2.20
C ILE A 9 9.62 0.75 0.97
N ASP A 10 8.73 1.42 0.23
CA ASP A 10 9.06 2.14 -0.99
C ASP A 10 9.56 3.57 -0.71
N ALA A 11 8.90 4.25 0.24
CA ALA A 11 9.23 5.63 0.61
C ALA A 11 8.90 5.91 2.08
N LEU A 12 9.56 6.92 2.64
CA LEU A 12 9.34 7.40 4.00
C LEU A 12 9.15 8.92 4.00
N SER A 13 8.06 9.41 4.57
CA SER A 13 7.87 10.85 4.79
C SER A 13 7.44 11.12 6.23
N VAL A 14 7.80 12.31 6.73
CA VAL A 14 7.43 12.77 8.07
C VAL A 14 6.61 14.05 7.93
N SER A 15 5.37 14.01 8.43
CA SER A 15 4.48 15.17 8.46
C SER A 15 4.28 15.67 9.88
N ASN A 16 4.59 16.95 10.12
CA ASN A 16 4.32 17.61 11.39
C ASN A 16 2.90 18.18 11.42
N GLN A 17 2.30 18.25 12.61
CA GLN A 17 1.01 18.93 12.80
C GLN A 17 1.17 20.41 12.43
N GLY A 18 0.40 20.87 11.44
CA GLY A 18 0.49 22.23 10.87
C GLY A 18 1.14 22.33 9.49
N SER A 19 1.63 21.22 8.90
CA SER A 19 2.15 21.20 7.53
C SER A 19 1.04 21.35 6.48
N THR A 20 1.25 22.25 5.51
CA THR A 20 0.38 22.45 4.34
C THR A 20 0.45 21.23 3.41
N LEU A 21 -0.54 21.05 2.54
CA LEU A 21 -0.49 20.01 1.50
C LEU A 21 0.75 20.16 0.60
N GLU A 22 1.16 21.40 0.31
CA GLU A 22 2.38 21.70 -0.45
C GLU A 22 3.64 21.23 0.30
N ASP A 23 3.72 21.46 1.61
CA ASP A 23 4.84 21.02 2.45
C ASP A 23 4.96 19.48 2.48
N LYS A 24 3.83 18.78 2.45
CA LYS A 24 3.79 17.31 2.43
C LYS A 24 4.21 16.73 1.09
N LEU A 25 3.89 17.42 -0.01
CA LEU A 25 4.28 17.01 -1.36
C LEU A 25 5.76 17.31 -1.65
N ALA A 26 6.32 18.35 -1.01
CA ALA A 26 7.73 18.72 -1.17
C ALA A 26 8.70 17.87 -0.35
N ASN A 27 8.21 17.08 0.62
CA ASN A 27 9.05 16.27 1.50
C ASN A 27 8.91 14.77 1.21
N GLU A 28 9.58 14.31 0.16
CA GLU A 28 9.59 12.88 -0.21
C GLU A 28 10.52 12.03 0.67
N GLY A 29 11.22 12.66 1.62
CA GLY A 29 12.19 11.99 2.49
C GLY A 29 13.37 11.39 1.72
N PRO A 30 14.31 10.73 2.42
CA PRO A 30 15.40 10.03 1.77
C PRO A 30 14.90 8.75 1.09
N ASP A 31 15.59 8.32 0.03
CA ASP A 31 15.44 6.98 -0.52
C ASP A 31 15.68 5.94 0.59
N PHE A 32 14.71 5.04 0.77
CA PHE A 32 14.76 4.01 1.81
C PHE A 32 15.97 3.10 1.64
N GLU A 33 16.33 2.77 0.40
CA GLU A 33 17.44 1.85 0.12
C GLU A 33 18.80 2.43 0.52
N CYS A 34 18.90 3.77 0.53
CA CYS A 34 20.10 4.50 0.93
C CYS A 34 20.26 4.65 2.45
N LEU A 35 19.30 4.18 3.26
CA LEU A 35 19.41 4.20 4.72
C LEU A 35 20.37 3.14 5.26
N ASP A 36 20.94 3.42 6.44
CA ASP A 36 21.73 2.45 7.19
C ASP A 36 20.94 1.15 7.43
N GLU A 37 21.63 0.01 7.32
CA GLU A 37 21.02 -1.32 7.39
C GLU A 37 20.31 -1.59 8.74
N ASN A 38 20.87 -1.09 9.84
CA ASN A 38 20.23 -1.24 11.16
C ASN A 38 18.99 -0.35 11.28
N LEU A 39 19.02 0.84 10.67
CA LEU A 39 17.86 1.71 10.60
C LEU A 39 16.74 1.09 9.76
N LYS A 40 17.05 0.51 8.58
CA LYS A 40 16.08 -0.23 7.75
C LYS A 40 15.42 -1.37 8.53
N LYS A 41 16.22 -2.21 9.21
CA LYS A 41 15.72 -3.29 10.06
C LYS A 41 14.82 -2.79 11.19
N THR A 42 15.15 -1.64 11.77
CA THR A 42 14.35 -1.03 12.84
C THR A 42 12.98 -0.58 12.32
N PHE A 43 12.90 -0.01 11.12
CA PHE A 43 11.62 0.33 10.50
C PHE A 43 10.75 -0.92 10.23
N TYR A 44 11.33 -1.99 9.68
CA TYR A 44 10.59 -3.25 9.49
C TYR A 44 10.07 -3.81 10.81
N LYS A 45 10.90 -3.84 11.86
CA LYS A 45 10.48 -4.29 13.19
C LYS A 45 9.37 -3.43 13.79
N TYR A 46 9.45 -2.11 13.60
CA TYR A 46 8.41 -1.18 14.07
C TYR A 46 7.07 -1.44 13.39
N LEU A 47 7.07 -1.65 12.07
CA LEU A 47 5.87 -2.02 11.31
C LEU A 47 5.29 -3.37 11.77
N GLU A 48 6.15 -4.37 11.97
CA GLU A 48 5.74 -5.70 12.42
C GLU A 48 5.04 -5.67 13.78
N ILE A 49 5.57 -4.93 14.76
CA ILE A 49 4.97 -4.76 16.10
C ILE A 49 3.58 -4.11 16.01
N ARG A 50 3.36 -3.24 15.00
CA ARG A 50 2.04 -2.63 14.73
C ARG A 50 1.12 -3.52 13.90
N GLY A 51 1.52 -4.75 13.61
CA GLY A 51 0.71 -5.72 12.88
C GLY A 51 0.83 -5.62 11.36
N VAL A 52 1.75 -4.81 10.83
CA VAL A 52 2.10 -4.84 9.41
C VAL A 52 3.10 -5.98 9.22
N LYS A 53 2.56 -7.18 8.99
CA LYS A 53 3.30 -8.46 8.89
C LYS A 53 2.69 -9.36 7.83
N ALA A 54 3.32 -10.51 7.55
CA ALA A 54 2.88 -11.48 6.54
C ALA A 54 1.39 -11.85 6.60
N SER A 55 0.82 -12.03 7.81
CA SER A 55 -0.62 -12.32 7.94
C SER A 55 -1.51 -11.21 7.36
N THR A 56 -1.08 -9.95 7.48
CA THR A 56 -1.79 -8.77 7.02
C THR A 56 -1.69 -8.63 5.51
N THR A 57 -0.51 -8.87 4.93
CA THR A 57 -0.32 -8.86 3.47
C THR A 57 -1.04 -10.02 2.80
N ASN A 58 -1.06 -11.20 3.42
CA ASN A 58 -1.86 -12.34 2.94
C ASN A 58 -3.36 -12.05 2.94
N PHE A 59 -3.87 -11.44 4.01
CA PHE A 59 -5.26 -11.00 4.06
C PHE A 59 -5.56 -10.00 2.94
N LEU A 60 -4.71 -8.97 2.79
CA LEU A 60 -4.88 -7.93 1.78
C LEU A 60 -4.81 -8.51 0.35
N HIS A 61 -3.87 -9.42 0.09
CA HIS A 61 -3.72 -10.10 -1.20
C HIS A 61 -5.01 -10.85 -1.55
N GLN A 62 -5.52 -11.69 -0.65
CA GLN A 62 -6.77 -12.43 -0.87
C GLN A 62 -7.96 -11.47 -1.08
N TYR A 63 -8.04 -10.40 -0.29
CA TYR A 63 -9.08 -9.38 -0.44
C TYR A 63 -9.02 -8.71 -1.82
N MET A 64 -7.83 -8.27 -2.26
CA MET A 64 -7.63 -7.64 -3.56
C MET A 64 -8.01 -8.56 -4.71
N MET A 65 -7.62 -9.84 -4.67
CA MET A 65 -7.99 -10.82 -5.71
C MET A 65 -9.52 -10.97 -5.81
N ARG A 66 -10.21 -11.06 -4.67
CA ARG A 66 -11.68 -11.14 -4.64
C ARG A 66 -12.34 -9.86 -5.15
N LYS A 67 -11.83 -8.70 -4.74
CA LYS A 67 -12.32 -7.38 -5.15
C LYS A 67 -12.19 -7.20 -6.66
N VAL A 68 -11.01 -7.45 -7.24
CA VAL A 68 -10.76 -7.31 -8.68
C VAL A 68 -11.72 -8.19 -9.48
N LYS A 69 -11.90 -9.45 -9.08
CA LYS A 69 -12.86 -10.35 -9.74
C LYS A 69 -14.30 -9.81 -9.68
N ARG A 70 -14.73 -9.31 -8.51
CA ARG A 70 -16.08 -8.74 -8.34
C ARG A 70 -16.28 -7.48 -9.18
N GLU A 71 -15.31 -6.58 -9.18
CA GLU A 71 -15.35 -5.33 -9.94
C GLU A 71 -15.37 -5.62 -11.45
N TYR A 72 -14.58 -6.58 -11.91
CA TYR A 72 -14.60 -7.03 -13.30
C TYR A 72 -15.97 -7.59 -13.72
N LEU A 73 -16.58 -8.44 -12.88
CA LEU A 73 -17.93 -8.96 -13.15
C LEU A 73 -18.99 -7.85 -13.16
N LEU A 74 -18.87 -6.86 -12.27
CA LEU A 74 -19.77 -5.71 -12.25
C LEU A 74 -19.60 -4.86 -13.51
N TRP A 75 -18.36 -4.62 -13.91
CA TRP A 75 -18.03 -3.89 -15.14
C TRP A 75 -18.63 -4.59 -16.36
N LEU A 76 -18.46 -5.90 -16.50
CA LEU A 76 -19.06 -6.69 -17.60
C LEU A 76 -20.59 -6.58 -17.62
N LYS A 77 -21.24 -6.60 -16.45
CA LYS A 77 -22.70 -6.42 -16.37
C LYS A 77 -23.13 -5.03 -16.85
N ASN A 78 -22.37 -3.99 -16.50
CA ASN A 78 -22.65 -2.63 -16.93
C ASN A 78 -22.46 -2.47 -18.45
N VAL A 79 -21.40 -3.05 -19.02
CA VAL A 79 -21.16 -3.05 -20.47
C VAL A 79 -22.29 -3.77 -21.20
N LYS A 80 -22.70 -4.94 -20.72
CA LYS A 80 -23.83 -5.68 -21.29
C LYS A 80 -25.10 -4.82 -21.29
N LYS A 81 -25.45 -4.21 -20.15
CA LYS A 81 -26.63 -3.36 -20.03
C LYS A 81 -26.59 -2.19 -21.02
N PHE A 82 -25.44 -1.53 -21.15
CA PHE A 82 -25.25 -0.43 -22.09
C PHE A 82 -25.45 -0.85 -23.57
N MET A 83 -25.15 -2.10 -23.93
CA MET A 83 -25.36 -2.61 -25.29
C MET A 83 -26.80 -3.04 -25.57
N GLU A 84 -27.59 -3.32 -24.52
CA GLU A 84 -29.00 -3.72 -24.63
C GLU A 84 -29.97 -2.53 -24.60
N GLU A 85 -29.47 -1.34 -24.25
CA GLU A 85 -30.15 -0.03 -24.38
C GLU A 85 -30.01 0.53 -25.80
#